data_AF-A0AAW9ILG8-F1
#
_entry.id   AF-A0AAW9ILG8-F1
#
_cell.length_a   1.000
_cell.length_b   1.000
_cell.length_c   1.000
_cell.angle_alpha   90.00
_cell.angle_beta   90.00
_cell.angle_gamma   90.00
#
_symmetry.space_group_name_H-M   'P 1'
#
loop_
_entity.id
_entity.type
_entity.pdbx_description
1 polymer ?
#
loop_
_entity_poly.entity_id
_entity_poly.type
_entity_poly.pdbx_seq_one_letter_code
_entity_poly.pdbx_strand_id
1 'polypeptide(L)' 'MKVHYIDVGQGDSILVQVNSKNLLIDSGSSTSKDKLLKYLKSLNIDKFDYIVATHPHEDHIGNMS' A
#
# COMPACT_ATOMS: atom_id res chain seq x y z
N MET A 1 -14.21 10.09 1.12
CA MET A 1 -13.38 9.09 0.44
C MET A 1 -12.11 9.76 -0.04
N LYS A 2 -10.95 9.14 0.17
CA LYS A 2 -9.65 9.59 -0.34
C LYS A 2 -8.95 8.43 -1.01
N VAL A 3 -8.21 8.71 -2.08
CA VAL A 3 -7.39 7.73 -2.80
C VAL A 3 -5.99 8.30 -2.91
N HIS A 4 -5.01 7.50 -2.52
CA HIS A 4 -3.60 7.82 -2.53
C HIS A 4 -2.89 6.87 -3.49
N TYR A 5 -2.27 7.41 -4.53
CA TYR A 5 -1.34 6.68 -5.37
C TYR A 5 0.04 6.86 -4.75
N ILE A 6 0.56 5.80 -4.13
CA ILE A 6 1.80 5.86 -3.37
C ILE A 6 2.94 5.57 -4.33
N ASP A 7 3.84 6.52 -4.48
CA ASP A 7 5.04 6.32 -5.29
C ASP A 7 5.96 5.30 -4.59
N VAL A 8 5.98 4.08 -5.13
CA VAL A 8 6.82 2.94 -4.69
C VAL A 8 7.93 2.59 -5.69
N GLY A 9 8.10 3.40 -6.74
CA GLY A 9 9.02 3.06 -7.84
C GLY A 9 8.39 2.06 -8.80
N GLN A 10 8.83 0.79 -8.76
CA GLN A 10 8.28 -0.26 -9.62
C GLN A 10 7.00 -0.86 -9.03
N GLY A 11 6.00 -1.04 -9.87
CA GLY A 11 4.72 -1.66 -9.56
C GLY A 11 3.75 -0.67 -8.90
N ASP A 12 2.71 -1.22 -8.26
CA ASP A 12 1.58 -0.44 -7.77
C ASP A 12 1.49 -0.45 -6.24
N SER A 13 1.04 0.67 -5.67
CA SER A 13 0.54 0.72 -4.30
C SER A 13 -0.48 1.84 -4.14
N ILE A 14 -1.70 1.45 -3.79
CA ILE A 14 -2.84 2.36 -3.73
C ILE A 14 -3.53 2.21 -2.38
N LEU A 15 -3.62 3.30 -1.62
CA LEU A 15 -4.39 3.36 -0.39
C LEU A 15 -5.74 4.03 -0.68
N VAL A 16 -6.82 3.32 -0.39
CA VAL A 16 -8.19 3.83 -0.43
C VAL A 16 -8.71 3.98 0.99
N GLN A 17 -9.12 5.19 1.35
CA GLN A 17 -9.71 5.50 2.64
C GLN A 17 -11.18 5.88 2.48
N VAL A 18 -12.06 5.10 3.09
CA VAL A 18 -13.52 5.32 3.07
C VAL A 18 -14.03 5.15 4.50
N ASN A 19 -14.66 6.20 5.02
CA ASN A 19 -15.05 6.29 6.43
C ASN A 19 -13.81 6.05 7.33
N SER A 20 -13.92 5.17 8.32
CA SER A 20 -12.81 4.77 9.20
C SER A 20 -12.09 3.51 8.71
N LYS A 21 -12.22 3.15 7.43
CA LYS A 21 -11.62 1.95 6.87
C LYS A 21 -10.47 2.26 5.91
N ASN A 22 -9.43 1.44 5.97
CA ASN A 22 -8.26 1.50 5.10
C ASN A 22 -8.20 0.24 4.23
N LEU A 23 -8.21 0.42 2.91
CA LEU A 23 -7.97 -0.63 1.92
C LEU A 23 -6.63 -0.35 1.24
N LEU A 24 -5.73 -1.34 1.22
CA LEU A 24 -4.52 -1.30 0.42
C LEU A 24 -4.69 -2.19 -0.82
N ILE A 25 -4.42 -1.65 -2.00
CA ILE A 25 -4.35 -2.40 -3.26
C ILE A 25 -2.89 -2.37 -3.70
N ASP A 26 -2.27 -3.54 -3.74
CA ASP A 26 -0.84 -3.73 -3.98
C ASP A 26 0.08 -2.92 -3.03
N SER A 27 1.35 -3.29 -3.00
CA SER A 27 2.32 -2.84 -2.00
C SER A 27 3.69 -2.51 -2.57
N GLY A 28 3.84 -2.51 -3.90
CA GLY A 28 5.14 -2.34 -4.55
C GLY A 28 6.13 -3.49 -4.31
N SER A 29 7.31 -3.36 -4.91
CA SER A 29 8.47 -4.23 -4.66
C SER A 29 8.96 -4.13 -3.20
N SER A 30 9.53 -5.20 -2.67
CA SER A 30 10.17 -5.25 -1.34
C SER A 30 11.27 -4.19 -1.17
N THR A 31 11.90 -3.78 -2.27
CA THR A 31 12.89 -2.68 -2.28
C THR A 31 12.30 -1.31 -1.91
N SER A 32 10.98 -1.14 -2.04
CA SER A 32 10.26 0.10 -1.73
C SER A 32 9.77 0.19 -0.27
N LYS A 33 10.02 -0.84 0.55
CA LYS A 33 9.48 -1.00 1.92
C LYS A 33 9.54 0.26 2.76
N ASP A 34 10.71 0.87 2.85
CA ASP A 34 10.92 2.04 3.71
C ASP A 34 10.14 3.26 3.22
N LYS A 35 10.01 3.42 1.90
CA LYS A 35 9.25 4.52 1.29
C LYS A 35 7.75 4.35 1.54
N LEU A 36 7.23 3.14 1.33
CA LEU A 36 5.83 2.78 1.61
C LEU A 36 5.52 2.99 3.10
N LEU A 37 6.30 2.39 4.01
CA LEU A 37 6.07 2.48 5.45
C LEU A 37 6.19 3.92 5.95
N LYS A 38 7.15 4.71 5.45
CA LYS A 38 7.27 6.13 5.80
C LYS A 38 6.01 6.90 5.42
N TYR A 39 5.46 6.65 4.24
CA TYR A 39 4.24 7.30 3.78
C TYR A 39 3.03 6.91 4.63
N LEU A 40 2.80 5.61 4.84
CA LEU A 40 1.69 5.11 5.67
C LEU A 40 1.76 5.63 7.10
N LYS A 41 2.97 5.67 7.70
CA LYS A 41 3.19 6.27 9.03
C LYS A 41 2.86 7.76 9.07
N SER A 42 3.20 8.51 8.01
CA SER A 42 2.86 9.94 7.94
C SER A 42 1.33 10.20 7.94
N LEU A 43 0.55 9.19 7.57
CA LEU A 43 -0.91 9.20 7.60
C LEU A 43 -1.51 8.57 8.86
N ASN A 44 -0.67 8.17 9.83
CA ASN A 44 -1.06 7.42 11.03
C ASN A 44 -1.84 6.12 10.71
N ILE A 45 -1.42 5.39 9.67
CA ILE A 45 -2.00 4.11 9.31
C ILE A 45 -1.21 2.99 9.98
N ASP A 46 -1.85 2.30 10.91
CA ASP A 46 -1.33 1.14 11.65
C ASP A 46 -2.13 -0.15 11.38
N LYS A 47 -3.30 -0.03 10.75
CA LYS A 47 -4.18 -1.13 10.40
C LYS A 47 -4.82 -0.95 9.02
N PHE A 48 -4.87 -2.06 8.28
CA PHE A 48 -5.69 -2.22 7.08
C PHE A 48 -6.90 -3.09 7.40
N ASP A 49 -8.08 -2.70 6.90
CA ASP A 49 -9.30 -3.51 6.97
C ASP A 49 -9.38 -4.48 5.80
N TYR A 50 -8.78 -4.10 4.67
CA TYR A 50 -8.72 -4.91 3.47
C TYR A 50 -7.35 -4.76 2.80
N ILE A 51 -6.87 -5.85 2.22
CA ILE A 51 -5.71 -5.87 1.34
C ILE A 51 -6.12 -6.63 0.09
N VAL A 52 -5.85 -6.07 -1.08
CA VAL A 52 -6.10 -6.69 -2.38
C VAL A 52 -4.79 -6.77 -3.13
N ALA A 53 -4.40 -7.98 -3.52
CA ALA A 53 -3.31 -8.21 -4.46
C ALA A 53 -3.90 -8.37 -5.85
N THR A 54 -3.45 -7.58 -6.83
CA THR A 54 -3.93 -7.70 -8.21
C THR A 54 -3.44 -8.99 -8.87
N HIS A 55 -2.17 -9.33 -8.66
CA HIS A 55 -1.52 -10.55 -9.13
C HIS A 55 -0.22 -10.80 -8.33
N PRO A 56 0.37 -12.01 -8.35
CA PRO A 56 1.39 -12.42 -7.38
C PRO A 56 2.82 -12.00 -7.76
N HIS A 57 3.01 -11.00 -8.63
CA HIS A 57 4.36 -10.54 -8.97
C HIS A 57 4.98 -9.75 -7.81
N GLU A 58 6.30 -9.87 -7.66
CA GLU A 58 7.06 -9.27 -6.54
C GLU A 58 6.89 -7.75 -6.47
N ASP A 59 6.78 -7.09 -7.61
CA ASP A 59 6.57 -5.65 -7.68
C ASP A 59 5.16 -5.20 -7.28
N HIS A 60 4.25 -6.12 -6.98
CA HIS A 60 2.92 -5.84 -6.46
C HIS A 60 2.76 -6.33 -5.01
N ILE A 61 3.21 -7.54 -4.70
CA ILE A 61 3.03 -8.15 -3.36
C ILE A 61 4.29 -8.12 -2.48
N GLY A 62 5.36 -7.46 -2.92
CA GLY A 62 6.69 -7.53 -2.30
C GLY A 62 6.76 -7.07 -0.85
N ASN A 63 5.80 -6.27 -0.37
CA ASN A 63 5.71 -5.84 1.03
C ASN A 63 4.57 -6.51 1.82
N MET A 64 3.89 -7.52 1.26
CA MET A 64 2.79 -8.25 1.93
C MET A 64 3.33 -9.45 2.73
N SER A 65 4.17 -9.19 3.74
CA SER A 65 4.81 -10.19 4.61
C SER A 65 4.52 -9.97 6.09
#